data_AF-A0A968KHE2-F1
#
_entry.id   AF-A0A968KHE2-F1
#
_cell.length_a   1.000
_cell.length_b   1.000
_cell.length_c   1.000
_cell.angle_alpha   90.00
_cell.angle_beta   90.00
_cell.angle_gamma   90.00
#
_symmetry.space_group_name_H-M   'P 1'
#
loop_
_entity.id
_entity.type
_entity.pdbx_description
1 polymer ?
#
loop_
_entity_poly.entity_id
_entity_poly.type
_entity_poly.pdbx_seq_one_letter_code
_entity_poly.pdbx_strand_id
1 'polypeptide(L)'
;VLIKLADRAHNLQTMDSLSTEQQRRIAKETLDIYAPIANRLGIGWLKAELEDGSFRYVNPEKYKSIVERMHHGEEERGILVKEVCQALEKELAAEEVPCQVKGRSKHYYSIFKKMMLQQIELEDVYDLIGVRVITESIKDCYAALGLVHSLWRPIPGKFKDYIAMPKPNRYQSLHTTVNGPGGQRVEVQIRTWEMHRIAEEGIAAHWQYKDGGDTRHKEDHLAWVRSL
;
A
#
# COMPACT_ATOMS: atom_id res chain seq x y z
N VAL A 1 7.39 -8.42 -19.81
CA VAL A 1 6.67 -8.55 -18.52
C VAL A 1 5.73 -7.38 -18.27
N LEU A 2 6.19 -6.12 -18.20
CA LEU A 2 5.33 -4.96 -17.93
C LEU A 2 4.13 -4.81 -18.88
N ILE A 3 4.36 -4.90 -20.19
CA ILE A 3 3.29 -4.86 -21.21
C ILE A 3 2.21 -5.91 -20.92
N LYS A 4 2.62 -7.12 -20.48
CA LYS A 4 1.67 -8.20 -20.20
C LYS A 4 0.88 -7.98 -18.92
N LEU A 5 1.49 -7.37 -17.90
CA LEU A 5 0.78 -6.99 -16.67
C LEU A 5 -0.23 -5.87 -16.95
N ALA A 6 0.13 -4.88 -17.77
CA ALA A 6 -0.78 -3.82 -18.19
C ALA A 6 -1.95 -4.37 -19.02
N ASP A 7 -1.67 -5.23 -20.00
CA ASP A 7 -2.69 -5.96 -20.77
C ASP A 7 -3.59 -6.77 -19.83
N ARG A 8 -3.03 -7.49 -18.85
CA ARG A 8 -3.83 -8.26 -17.90
C ARG A 8 -4.73 -7.37 -17.02
N ALA A 9 -4.22 -6.24 -16.53
CA ALA A 9 -4.99 -5.29 -15.76
C ALA A 9 -6.16 -4.72 -16.57
N HIS A 10 -5.91 -4.33 -17.83
CA HIS A 10 -6.95 -3.87 -18.73
C HIS A 10 -8.01 -4.96 -18.99
N ASN A 11 -7.59 -6.20 -19.25
CA ASN A 11 -8.51 -7.32 -19.47
C ASN A 11 -9.45 -7.52 -18.28
N LEU A 12 -8.96 -7.44 -17.03
CA LEU A 12 -9.81 -7.57 -15.83
C LEU A 12 -10.96 -6.54 -15.78
N GLN A 13 -10.77 -5.36 -16.40
CA GLN A 13 -11.79 -4.32 -16.46
C GLN A 13 -12.88 -4.62 -17.50
N THR A 14 -12.64 -5.51 -18.47
CA THR A 14 -13.48 -5.71 -19.66
C THR A 14 -13.94 -7.16 -19.87
N MET A 15 -13.84 -8.03 -18.85
CA MET A 15 -14.19 -9.46 -18.96
C MET A 15 -15.70 -9.76 -18.93
N ASP A 16 -16.57 -8.76 -18.88
CA ASP A 16 -18.02 -8.95 -18.66
C ASP A 16 -18.70 -9.78 -19.78
N SER A 17 -18.12 -9.83 -20.98
CA SER A 17 -18.61 -10.63 -22.12
C SER A 17 -18.20 -12.10 -22.10
N LEU A 18 -17.26 -12.49 -21.23
CA LEU A 18 -16.78 -13.86 -21.11
C LEU A 18 -17.71 -14.72 -20.25
N SER A 19 -17.62 -16.05 -20.39
CA SER A 19 -18.33 -16.95 -19.49
C SER A 19 -17.81 -16.83 -18.05
N THR A 20 -18.66 -17.09 -17.06
CA THR A 20 -18.28 -17.03 -15.63
C THR A 20 -17.09 -17.94 -15.31
N GLU A 21 -16.97 -19.09 -15.98
CA GLU A 21 -15.83 -19.99 -15.83
C GLU A 21 -14.53 -19.34 -16.36
N GLN A 22 -14.57 -18.72 -17.53
CA GLN A 22 -13.44 -18.01 -18.10
C GLN A 22 -13.01 -16.83 -17.21
N GLN A 23 -13.96 -16.03 -16.74
CA GLN A 23 -13.71 -14.92 -15.81
C GLN A 23 -12.99 -15.40 -14.55
N ARG A 24 -13.52 -16.44 -13.90
CA ARG A 24 -12.92 -17.03 -12.68
C ARG A 24 -11.53 -17.57 -12.93
N ARG A 25 -11.32 -18.30 -14.04
CA ARG A 25 -10.02 -18.87 -14.41
C ARG A 25 -8.97 -17.77 -14.61
N ILE A 26 -9.29 -16.74 -15.38
CA ILE A 26 -8.38 -15.61 -15.65
C ILE A 26 -8.09 -14.83 -14.38
N ALA A 27 -9.11 -14.55 -13.55
CA ALA A 27 -8.95 -13.84 -12.31
C ALA A 27 -8.10 -14.62 -11.29
N LYS A 28 -8.32 -15.94 -11.18
CA LYS A 28 -7.51 -16.81 -10.32
C LYS A 28 -6.04 -16.85 -10.77
N GLU A 29 -5.79 -17.05 -12.07
CA GLU A 29 -4.44 -16.98 -12.65
C GLU A 29 -3.78 -15.62 -12.36
N THR A 30 -4.57 -14.54 -12.43
CA THR A 30 -4.08 -13.19 -12.11
C THR A 30 -3.65 -13.04 -10.67
N LEU A 31 -4.42 -13.56 -9.70
CA LEU A 31 -4.05 -13.57 -8.28
C LEU A 31 -2.84 -14.46 -8.00
N ASP A 32 -2.77 -15.63 -8.62
CA ASP A 32 -1.76 -16.64 -8.33
C ASP A 32 -0.40 -16.32 -8.98
N ILE A 33 -0.41 -15.63 -10.13
CA ILE A 33 0.78 -15.42 -10.97
C ILE A 33 1.07 -13.92 -11.15
N TYR A 34 0.16 -13.17 -11.76
CA TYR A 34 0.46 -11.81 -12.23
C TYR A 34 0.57 -10.79 -11.10
N ALA A 35 -0.33 -10.81 -10.11
CA ALA A 35 -0.25 -9.93 -8.95
C ALA A 35 1.04 -10.16 -8.12
N PRO A 36 1.47 -11.41 -7.85
CA PRO A 36 2.77 -11.69 -7.26
C PRO A 36 3.95 -11.15 -8.09
N ILE A 37 3.92 -11.28 -9.42
CA ILE A 37 4.95 -10.71 -10.30
C ILE A 37 4.98 -9.18 -10.17
N ALA A 38 3.83 -8.49 -10.21
CA ALA A 38 3.76 -7.05 -10.01
C ALA A 38 4.32 -6.63 -8.63
N ASN A 39 3.97 -7.37 -7.57
CA ASN A 39 4.49 -7.14 -6.23
C ASN A 39 6.02 -7.32 -6.15
N ARG A 40 6.54 -8.36 -6.80
CA ARG A 40 7.98 -8.62 -6.89
C ARG A 40 8.68 -7.46 -7.59
N LEU A 41 8.14 -6.99 -8.72
CA LEU A 41 8.67 -5.83 -9.47
C LEU A 41 8.57 -4.49 -8.70
N GLY A 42 7.93 -4.48 -7.52
CA GLY A 42 7.76 -3.30 -6.69
C GLY A 42 6.66 -2.35 -7.15
N ILE A 43 5.83 -2.76 -8.11
CA ILE A 43 4.80 -1.88 -8.71
C ILE A 43 3.51 -2.01 -7.89
N GLY A 44 3.41 -1.20 -6.84
CA GLY A 44 2.36 -1.30 -5.82
C GLY A 44 0.95 -1.08 -6.38
N TRP A 45 0.76 -0.04 -7.19
CA TRP A 45 -0.55 0.31 -7.74
C TRP A 45 -1.07 -0.78 -8.71
N LEU A 46 -0.20 -1.30 -9.58
CA LEU A 46 -0.58 -2.32 -10.56
C LEU A 46 -0.92 -3.64 -9.88
N LYS A 47 -0.17 -4.00 -8.84
CA LYS A 47 -0.52 -5.15 -8.00
C LYS A 47 -1.91 -4.97 -7.39
N ALA A 48 -2.20 -3.81 -6.81
CA ALA A 48 -3.49 -3.56 -6.18
C ALA A 48 -4.64 -3.63 -7.19
N GLU A 49 -4.46 -3.08 -8.39
CA GLU A 49 -5.43 -3.16 -9.48
C GLU A 49 -5.68 -4.61 -9.93
N LEU A 50 -4.61 -5.39 -10.12
CA LEU A 50 -4.72 -6.82 -10.46
C LEU A 50 -5.42 -7.61 -9.35
N GLU A 51 -5.13 -7.32 -8.08
CA GLU A 51 -5.73 -7.97 -6.91
C GLU A 51 -7.23 -7.67 -6.80
N ASP A 52 -7.62 -6.39 -6.74
CA ASP A 52 -9.02 -5.97 -6.59
C ASP A 52 -9.85 -6.33 -7.83
N GLY A 53 -9.28 -6.14 -9.03
CA GLY A 53 -9.92 -6.51 -10.30
C GLY A 53 -10.13 -8.01 -10.45
N SER A 54 -9.30 -8.84 -9.82
CA SER A 54 -9.52 -10.30 -9.81
C SER A 54 -10.49 -10.73 -8.71
N PHE A 55 -10.45 -10.05 -7.56
CA PHE A 55 -11.26 -10.41 -6.39
C PHE A 55 -12.76 -10.43 -6.70
N ARG A 56 -13.24 -9.45 -7.48
CA ARG A 56 -14.66 -9.38 -7.92
C ARG A 56 -15.14 -10.61 -8.69
N TYR A 57 -14.26 -11.33 -9.39
CA TYR A 57 -14.62 -12.53 -10.14
C TYR A 57 -14.37 -13.82 -9.36
N VAL A 58 -13.30 -13.86 -8.56
CA VAL A 58 -12.94 -15.06 -7.77
C VAL A 58 -13.91 -15.26 -6.61
N ASN A 59 -14.33 -14.18 -5.95
CA ASN A 59 -15.25 -14.26 -4.81
C ASN A 59 -16.22 -13.05 -4.80
N PRO A 60 -17.22 -13.06 -5.71
CA PRO A 60 -18.12 -11.91 -5.92
C PRO A 60 -18.93 -11.55 -4.67
N GLU A 61 -19.37 -12.54 -3.90
CA GLU A 61 -20.17 -12.31 -2.69
C GLU A 61 -19.36 -11.59 -1.60
N LYS A 62 -18.14 -12.06 -1.32
CA LYS A 62 -17.25 -11.40 -0.36
C LYS A 62 -16.80 -10.03 -0.85
N TYR A 63 -16.51 -9.88 -2.14
CA TYR A 63 -16.18 -8.59 -2.73
C TYR A 63 -17.32 -7.59 -2.50
N LYS A 64 -18.56 -7.96 -2.88
CA LYS A 64 -19.74 -7.10 -2.70
C LYS A 64 -19.97 -6.75 -1.23
N SER A 65 -19.89 -7.72 -0.34
CA SER A 65 -20.05 -7.49 1.11
C SER A 65 -19.01 -6.53 1.68
N ILE A 66 -17.74 -6.63 1.25
CA ILE A 66 -16.68 -5.73 1.69
C ILE A 66 -16.91 -4.32 1.13
N VAL A 67 -17.25 -4.20 -0.15
CA VAL A 67 -17.53 -2.91 -0.80
C VAL A 67 -18.70 -2.19 -0.11
N GLU A 68 -19.83 -2.86 0.09
CA GLU A 68 -21.00 -2.29 0.74
C GLU A 68 -20.69 -1.79 2.17
N ARG A 69 -19.97 -2.61 2.94
CA ARG A 69 -19.56 -2.21 4.30
C ARG A 69 -18.49 -1.12 4.29
N MET A 70 -17.60 -1.05 3.28
CA MET A 70 -16.60 0.04 3.16
C MET A 70 -17.25 1.40 2.90
N HIS A 71 -18.34 1.40 2.13
CA HIS A 71 -19.13 2.60 1.87
C HIS A 71 -19.94 3.03 3.10
N HIS A 72 -20.38 2.08 3.91
CA HIS A 72 -20.98 2.40 5.20
C HIS A 72 -19.95 3.05 6.14
N GLY A 73 -20.22 4.27 6.62
CA GLY A 73 -19.28 5.02 7.46
C GLY A 73 -18.07 5.61 6.70
N GLU A 74 -18.10 5.67 5.37
CA GLU A 74 -17.04 6.30 4.58
C GLU A 74 -16.86 7.78 4.92
N GLU A 75 -17.96 8.50 5.15
CA GLU A 75 -17.94 9.92 5.53
C GLU A 75 -17.32 10.14 6.92
N GLU A 76 -17.80 9.39 7.92
CA GLU A 76 -17.28 9.43 9.30
C GLU A 76 -15.77 9.12 9.33
N ARG A 77 -15.36 8.08 8.60
CA ARG A 77 -13.95 7.73 8.43
C ARG A 77 -13.15 8.80 7.72
N GLY A 78 -13.74 9.46 6.71
CA GLY A 78 -13.14 10.59 6.02
C GLY A 78 -12.85 11.76 6.96
N ILE A 79 -13.79 12.06 7.87
CA ILE A 79 -13.63 13.07 8.92
C ILE A 79 -12.48 12.68 9.85
N LEU A 80 -12.46 11.45 10.37
CA LEU A 80 -11.43 10.99 11.29
C LEU A 80 -10.03 10.95 10.64
N VAL A 81 -9.93 10.50 9.38
CA VAL A 81 -8.68 10.58 8.60
C VAL A 81 -8.20 12.03 8.53
N LYS A 82 -9.11 12.98 8.26
CA LYS A 82 -8.76 14.39 8.17
C LYS A 82 -8.30 14.95 9.51
N GLU A 83 -8.97 14.61 10.61
CA GLU A 83 -8.57 15.02 11.97
C GLU A 83 -7.17 14.51 12.32
N VAL A 84 -6.89 13.22 12.06
CA VAL A 84 -5.57 12.63 12.29
C VAL A 84 -4.50 13.28 11.40
N CYS A 85 -4.79 13.51 10.12
CA CYS A 85 -3.88 14.22 9.22
C CYS A 85 -3.57 15.64 9.73
N GLN A 86 -4.59 16.40 10.12
CA GLN A 86 -4.43 17.77 10.61
C GLN A 86 -3.63 17.83 11.93
N ALA A 87 -3.88 16.90 12.84
CA ALA A 87 -3.12 16.78 14.09
C ALA A 87 -1.63 16.51 13.81
N LEU A 88 -1.34 15.58 12.90
CA LEU A 88 0.04 15.28 12.48
C LEU A 88 0.70 16.44 11.76
N GLU A 89 0.02 17.07 10.80
CA GLU A 89 0.55 18.22 10.06
C GLU A 89 0.92 19.37 11.00
N LYS A 90 0.07 19.65 11.99
CA LYS A 90 0.32 20.69 12.99
C LYS A 90 1.57 20.40 13.82
N GLU A 91 1.70 19.17 14.34
CA GLU A 91 2.83 18.77 15.16
C GLU A 91 4.14 18.76 14.37
N LEU A 92 4.11 18.20 13.16
CA LEU A 92 5.27 18.14 12.27
C LEU A 92 5.72 19.53 11.82
N ALA A 93 4.78 20.45 11.58
CA ALA A 93 5.09 21.84 11.24
C ALA A 93 5.67 22.62 12.42
N ALA A 94 5.20 22.38 13.65
CA ALA A 94 5.71 23.04 14.86
C ALA A 94 7.18 22.73 15.13
N GLU A 95 7.62 21.52 14.75
CA GLU A 95 8.99 21.03 14.89
C GLU A 95 9.80 21.15 13.59
N GLU A 96 9.31 21.95 12.64
CA GLU A 96 9.96 22.27 11.37
C GLU A 96 10.36 21.04 10.53
N VAL A 97 9.58 19.95 10.59
CA VAL A 97 9.81 18.73 9.80
C VAL A 97 9.06 18.84 8.46
N PRO A 98 9.75 19.09 7.33
CA PRO A 98 9.09 19.26 6.04
C PRO A 98 8.50 17.93 5.58
N CYS A 99 7.18 17.89 5.43
CA CYS A 99 6.48 16.67 5.05
C CYS A 99 5.14 16.94 4.37
N GLN A 100 4.62 15.89 3.75
CA GLN A 100 3.26 15.82 3.25
C GLN A 100 2.53 14.67 3.93
N VAL A 101 1.39 14.98 4.57
CA VAL A 101 0.53 13.98 5.21
C VAL A 101 -0.67 13.68 4.30
N LYS A 102 -1.00 12.42 4.11
CA LYS A 102 -2.15 11.98 3.31
C LYS A 102 -2.86 10.80 3.95
N GLY A 103 -4.19 10.79 3.83
CA GLY A 103 -4.99 9.60 4.06
C GLY A 103 -4.62 8.48 3.09
N ARG A 104 -4.61 7.24 3.59
CA ARG A 104 -4.34 6.04 2.79
C ARG A 104 -5.58 5.17 2.74
N SER A 105 -6.09 4.92 1.53
CA SER A 105 -7.12 3.91 1.31
C SER A 105 -6.50 2.50 1.32
N LYS A 106 -7.22 1.54 1.88
CA LYS A 106 -6.89 0.11 1.78
C LYS A 106 -7.65 -0.50 0.61
N HIS A 107 -6.98 -1.40 -0.11
CA HIS A 107 -7.56 -2.17 -1.22
C HIS A 107 -8.44 -3.31 -0.69
N TYR A 108 -9.52 -3.64 -1.40
CA TYR A 108 -10.54 -4.60 -0.96
C TYR A 108 -9.96 -6.01 -0.77
N TYR A 109 -9.12 -6.46 -1.69
CA TYR A 109 -8.48 -7.76 -1.60
C TYR A 109 -7.47 -7.82 -0.45
N SER A 110 -6.78 -6.72 -0.17
CA SER A 110 -5.87 -6.62 0.99
C SER A 110 -6.61 -6.70 2.32
N ILE A 111 -7.81 -6.12 2.40
CA ILE A 111 -8.73 -6.25 3.55
C ILE A 111 -9.15 -7.72 3.69
N PHE A 112 -9.69 -8.31 2.62
CA PHE A 112 -10.11 -9.71 2.61
C PHE A 112 -8.99 -10.65 3.06
N LYS A 113 -7.78 -10.46 2.53
CA LYS A 113 -6.61 -11.26 2.90
C LYS A 113 -6.23 -11.09 4.37
N LYS A 114 -6.31 -9.87 4.92
CA LYS A 114 -6.07 -9.62 6.36
C LYS A 114 -7.11 -10.33 7.23
N MET A 115 -8.39 -10.25 6.88
CA MET A 115 -9.47 -10.96 7.59
C MET A 115 -9.20 -12.46 7.63
N MET A 116 -8.91 -13.06 6.47
CA MET A 116 -8.67 -14.50 6.35
C MET A 116 -7.43 -14.95 7.11
N LEU A 117 -6.33 -14.19 7.05
CA LEU A 117 -5.06 -14.56 7.69
C LEU A 117 -5.10 -14.39 9.21
N GLN A 118 -5.81 -13.39 9.72
CA GLN A 118 -5.88 -13.08 11.15
C GLN A 118 -7.14 -13.64 11.82
N GLN A 119 -8.05 -14.23 11.04
CA GLN A 119 -9.36 -14.72 11.50
C GLN A 119 -10.13 -13.64 12.27
N ILE A 120 -10.10 -12.43 11.74
CA ILE A 120 -10.77 -11.26 12.31
C ILE A 120 -11.92 -10.83 11.42
N GLU A 121 -12.93 -10.25 12.07
CA GLU A 121 -14.07 -9.67 11.38
C GLU A 121 -13.68 -8.38 10.67
N LEU A 122 -14.59 -7.92 9.82
CA LEU A 122 -14.36 -6.77 8.98
C LEU A 122 -14.15 -5.50 9.82
N GLU A 123 -14.96 -5.37 10.86
CA GLU A 123 -14.99 -4.25 11.80
C GLU A 123 -13.61 -4.04 12.44
N ASP A 124 -12.91 -5.12 12.83
CA ASP A 124 -11.54 -5.06 13.39
C ASP A 124 -10.47 -4.58 12.38
N VAL A 125 -10.69 -4.82 11.08
CA VAL A 125 -9.82 -4.34 10.00
C VAL A 125 -10.14 -2.89 9.64
N TYR A 126 -11.40 -2.50 9.81
CA TYR A 126 -12.00 -1.23 9.42
C TYR A 126 -11.70 -0.12 10.42
N ASP A 127 -11.60 -0.45 11.71
CA ASP A 127 -11.21 0.46 12.79
C ASP A 127 -9.78 0.99 12.70
N LEU A 128 -9.06 0.64 11.63
CA LEU A 128 -7.67 1.02 11.44
C LEU A 128 -7.54 2.07 10.33
N ILE A 129 -7.48 3.32 10.76
CA ILE A 129 -7.21 4.50 9.94
C ILE A 129 -5.81 4.39 9.35
N GLY A 130 -5.67 4.59 8.03
CA GLY A 130 -4.38 4.62 7.36
C GLY A 130 -3.93 6.03 7.06
N VAL A 131 -2.74 6.41 7.52
CA VAL A 131 -2.10 7.69 7.19
C VAL A 131 -0.70 7.46 6.65
N ARG A 132 -0.29 8.29 5.70
CA ARG A 132 1.03 8.30 5.11
C ARG A 132 1.67 9.67 5.31
N VAL A 133 2.88 9.69 5.84
CA VAL A 133 3.74 10.86 5.96
C VAL A 133 4.89 10.68 4.96
N ILE A 134 5.05 11.65 4.06
CA ILE A 134 6.12 11.66 3.06
C ILE A 134 7.06 12.80 3.42
N THR A 135 8.33 12.50 3.71
CA THR A 135 9.33 13.48 4.14
C THR A 135 10.40 13.70 3.07
N GLU A 136 11.26 14.71 3.27
CA GLU A 136 12.38 14.99 2.37
C GLU A 136 13.56 14.04 2.59
N SER A 137 13.91 13.75 3.85
CA SER A 137 15.06 12.91 4.17
C SER A 137 14.74 11.74 5.10
N ILE A 138 15.68 10.79 5.19
CA ILE A 138 15.60 9.67 6.14
C ILE A 138 15.62 10.17 7.59
N LYS A 139 16.40 11.21 7.88
CA LYS A 139 16.42 11.84 9.21
C LYS A 139 15.02 12.31 9.61
N ASP A 140 14.31 12.95 8.68
CA ASP A 140 12.96 13.45 8.89
C ASP A 140 11.95 12.30 9.07
N CYS A 141 12.17 11.13 8.44
CA CYS A 141 11.34 9.95 8.70
C CYS A 141 11.37 9.54 10.18
N TYR A 142 12.56 9.51 10.79
CA TYR A 142 12.70 9.13 12.20
C TYR A 142 12.25 10.25 13.14
N ALA A 143 12.45 11.52 12.78
CA ALA A 143 11.88 12.65 13.51
C ALA A 143 10.34 12.57 13.54
N ALA A 144 9.72 12.37 12.37
CA ALA A 144 8.28 12.17 12.26
C ALA A 144 7.78 10.96 13.06
N LEU A 145 8.54 9.86 13.11
CA LEU A 145 8.20 8.71 13.96
C LEU A 145 8.15 9.10 15.44
N GLY A 146 9.14 9.86 15.92
CA GLY A 146 9.17 10.36 17.29
C GLY A 146 7.96 11.23 17.63
N LEU A 147 7.57 12.12 16.72
CA LEU A 147 6.42 13.01 16.89
C LEU A 147 5.09 12.26 16.82
N VAL A 148 4.98 11.23 15.99
CA VAL A 148 3.81 10.34 16.02
C VAL A 148 3.67 9.66 17.39
N HIS A 149 4.79 9.25 18.00
CA HIS A 149 4.80 8.57 19.31
C HIS A 149 4.65 9.53 20.50
N SER A 150 4.94 10.82 20.34
CA SER A 150 4.65 11.86 21.35
C SER A 150 3.15 12.19 21.38
N LEU A 151 2.52 12.27 20.21
CA LEU A 151 1.08 12.52 20.08
C LEU A 151 0.24 11.34 20.58
N TRP A 152 0.63 10.12 20.20
CA TRP A 152 -0.17 8.93 20.41
C TRP A 152 0.65 7.74 20.87
N ARG A 153 0.10 7.02 21.87
CA ARG A 153 0.78 5.86 22.45
C ARG A 153 0.92 4.75 21.40
N PRO A 154 2.14 4.26 21.10
CA PRO A 154 2.34 3.17 20.17
C PRO A 154 1.85 1.83 20.75
N ILE A 155 1.33 0.98 19.87
CA ILE A 155 0.91 -0.38 20.22
C ILE A 155 2.14 -1.30 20.14
N PRO A 156 2.51 -2.00 21.23
CA PRO A 156 3.64 -2.91 21.25
C PRO A 156 3.58 -3.98 20.15
N GLY A 157 4.72 -4.28 19.53
CA GLY A 157 4.83 -5.30 18.47
C GLY A 157 4.24 -4.89 17.11
N LYS A 158 3.73 -3.66 16.97
CA LYS A 158 3.19 -3.12 15.70
C LYS A 158 4.10 -2.10 15.01
N PHE A 159 5.34 -1.95 15.47
CA PHE A 159 6.37 -1.17 14.78
C PHE A 159 7.19 -2.05 13.83
N LYS A 160 7.48 -1.56 12.63
CA LYS A 160 8.35 -2.21 11.65
C LYS A 160 9.20 -1.18 10.93
N ASP A 161 10.51 -1.38 10.95
CA ASP A 161 11.48 -0.53 10.26
C ASP A 161 11.93 -1.18 8.95
N TYR A 162 11.25 -0.85 7.85
CA TYR A 162 11.70 -1.29 6.53
C TYR A 162 12.71 -0.34 5.89
N ILE A 163 13.09 0.76 6.55
CA ILE A 163 14.21 1.59 6.07
C ILE A 163 15.51 0.85 6.37
N ALA A 164 15.67 0.40 7.62
CA ALA A 164 16.82 -0.38 8.08
C ALA A 164 16.81 -1.81 7.52
N MET A 165 15.63 -2.42 7.37
CA MET A 165 15.47 -3.77 6.83
C MET A 165 14.52 -3.78 5.62
N PRO A 166 15.00 -3.36 4.43
CA PRO A 166 14.18 -3.31 3.22
C PRO A 166 13.60 -4.68 2.85
N LYS A 167 12.40 -4.69 2.27
CA LYS A 167 11.82 -5.92 1.72
C LYS A 167 12.59 -6.39 0.47
N PRO A 168 12.43 -7.66 0.05
CA PRO A 168 13.08 -8.15 -1.19
C PRO A 168 12.75 -7.36 -2.45
N ASN A 169 11.57 -6.73 -2.51
CA ASN A 169 11.16 -5.84 -3.60
C ASN A 169 11.65 -4.39 -3.42
N ARG A 170 12.65 -4.17 -2.55
CA ARG A 170 13.24 -2.87 -2.18
C ARG A 170 12.29 -1.87 -1.53
N TYR A 171 11.12 -2.33 -1.10
CA TYR A 171 10.19 -1.47 -0.36
C TYR A 171 10.83 -1.00 0.96
N GLN A 172 10.83 0.33 1.15
CA GLN A 172 11.32 1.01 2.35
C GLN A 172 10.24 1.96 2.89
N SER A 173 10.02 1.91 4.22
CA SER A 173 9.11 2.77 4.98
C SER A 173 9.17 2.37 6.46
N LEU A 174 8.92 3.32 7.37
CA LEU A 174 8.62 3.03 8.77
C LEU A 174 7.11 2.80 8.91
N HIS A 175 6.71 1.69 9.52
CA HIS A 175 5.31 1.40 9.83
C HIS A 175 5.14 1.39 11.34
N THR A 176 4.16 2.13 11.84
CA THR A 176 3.78 2.08 13.25
C THR A 176 2.26 2.08 13.40
N THR A 177 1.76 1.46 14.45
CA THR A 177 0.35 1.55 14.82
C THR A 177 0.24 2.15 16.21
N VAL A 178 -0.60 3.18 16.34
CA VAL A 178 -0.79 3.95 17.58
C VAL A 178 -2.27 4.01 17.96
N ASN A 179 -2.56 4.30 19.23
CA ASN A 179 -3.91 4.61 19.69
C ASN A 179 -4.16 6.11 19.49
N GLY A 180 -4.84 6.44 18.39
CA GLY A 180 -5.16 7.80 17.98
C GLY A 180 -6.33 8.44 18.75
N PRO A 181 -6.84 9.58 18.26
CA PRO A 181 -7.98 10.27 18.86
C PRO A 181 -9.21 9.37 18.96
N GLY A 182 -9.98 9.50 20.04
CA GLY A 182 -11.18 8.69 20.26
C GLY A 182 -10.92 7.20 20.51
N GLY A 183 -9.66 6.79 20.75
CA GLY A 183 -9.29 5.40 20.99
C GLY A 183 -9.16 4.55 19.72
N GLN A 184 -9.26 5.16 18.55
CA GLN A 184 -9.14 4.46 17.28
C GLN A 184 -7.70 4.04 16.98
N ARG A 185 -7.52 2.96 16.23
CA ARG A 185 -6.20 2.50 15.83
C ARG A 185 -5.76 3.24 14.56
N VAL A 186 -4.58 3.84 14.59
CA VAL A 186 -4.03 4.56 13.43
C VAL A 186 -2.75 3.86 12.96
N GLU A 187 -2.73 3.36 11.74
CA GLU A 187 -1.52 2.87 11.05
C GLU A 187 -0.87 4.03 10.28
N VAL A 188 0.28 4.46 10.76
CA VAL A 188 1.08 5.52 10.14
C VAL A 188 2.23 4.89 9.35
N GLN A 189 2.35 5.28 8.09
CA GLN A 189 3.47 4.94 7.21
C GLN A 189 4.32 6.16 6.94
N ILE A 190 5.61 6.10 7.25
CA ILE A 190 6.54 7.22 7.07
C ILE A 190 7.60 6.80 6.07
N ARG A 191 7.88 7.64 5.07
CA ARG A 191 8.90 7.37 4.05
C ARG A 191 9.32 8.65 3.34
N THR A 192 10.46 8.63 2.65
CA THR A 192 10.88 9.77 1.83
C THR A 192 10.11 9.83 0.51
N TRP A 193 10.24 10.94 -0.23
CA TRP A 193 9.76 11.05 -1.61
C TRP A 193 10.35 10.00 -2.54
N GLU A 194 11.64 9.71 -2.42
CA GLU A 194 12.30 8.65 -3.22
C GLU A 194 11.73 7.27 -2.90
N MET A 195 11.62 6.93 -1.61
CA MET A 195 11.00 5.69 -1.16
C MET A 195 9.54 5.59 -1.59
N HIS A 196 8.81 6.72 -1.63
CA HIS A 196 7.46 6.76 -2.15
C HIS A 196 7.41 6.40 -3.63
N ARG A 197 8.26 7.01 -4.47
CA ARG A 197 8.35 6.70 -5.92
C ARG A 197 8.68 5.23 -6.16
N ILE A 198 9.70 4.70 -5.47
CA ILE A 198 10.09 3.29 -5.57
C ILE A 198 8.92 2.37 -5.16
N ALA A 199 8.17 2.72 -4.13
CA ALA A 199 7.05 1.88 -3.67
C ALA A 199 5.82 1.92 -4.58
N GLU A 200 5.61 2.99 -5.34
CA GLU A 200 4.51 3.07 -6.31
C GLU A 200 4.93 2.47 -7.67
N GLU A 201 6.10 2.85 -8.19
CA GLU A 201 6.53 2.54 -9.55
C GLU A 201 7.53 1.39 -9.66
N GLY A 202 8.09 0.92 -8.52
CA GLY A 202 9.01 -0.21 -8.48
C GLY A 202 10.22 -0.04 -9.41
N ILE A 203 10.47 -1.06 -10.23
CA ILE A 203 11.54 -1.05 -11.24
C ILE A 203 11.41 0.11 -12.26
N ALA A 204 10.21 0.65 -12.47
CA ALA A 204 10.00 1.76 -13.40
C ALA A 204 10.54 3.10 -12.86
N ALA A 205 10.51 3.33 -11.54
CA ALA A 205 11.10 4.52 -10.92
C ALA A 205 12.60 4.65 -11.23
N HIS A 206 13.31 3.52 -11.27
CA HIS A 206 14.74 3.49 -11.59
C HIS A 206 15.04 3.74 -13.07
N TRP A 207 14.06 3.58 -13.97
CA TRP A 207 14.23 3.83 -15.40
C TRP A 207 14.13 5.33 -15.72
N GLN A 208 13.22 6.06 -15.07
CA GLN A 208 13.03 7.50 -15.29
C GLN A 208 14.19 8.36 -14.77
N TYR A 209 14.91 7.91 -13.75
CA TYR A 209 15.98 8.69 -13.10
C TYR A 209 17.34 8.66 -13.85
N LYS A 210 17.43 8.02 -15.02
CA LYS A 210 18.72 7.67 -15.66
C LYS A 210 18.90 8.17 -17.09
N ASP A 211 18.79 9.48 -17.27
CA ASP A 211 19.61 10.20 -18.28
C ASP A 211 20.99 10.61 -17.72
N GLY A 212 21.32 10.31 -16.46
CA GLY A 212 22.61 10.63 -15.83
C GLY A 212 23.28 9.43 -15.15
N GLY A 213 24.00 8.62 -15.92
CA GLY A 213 25.22 7.91 -15.50
C GLY A 213 25.25 7.06 -14.22
N ASP A 214 24.61 5.89 -14.21
CA ASP A 214 25.18 4.72 -13.52
C ASP A 214 24.62 3.39 -14.09
N THR A 215 25.46 2.61 -14.76
CA THR A 215 25.09 1.40 -15.50
C THR A 215 25.12 0.12 -14.66
N ARG A 216 25.81 0.10 -13.50
CA ARG A 216 25.98 -1.13 -12.70
C ARG A 216 24.67 -1.67 -12.12
N HIS A 217 23.77 -0.80 -11.67
CA HIS A 217 22.48 -1.21 -11.14
C HIS A 217 21.52 -1.85 -12.19
N LYS A 218 21.78 -1.70 -13.50
CA LYS A 218 20.93 -2.30 -14.54
C LYS A 218 21.07 -3.82 -14.63
N GLU A 219 22.27 -4.35 -14.40
CA GLU A 219 22.55 -5.78 -14.57
C GLU A 219 21.92 -6.62 -13.45
N ASP A 220 22.01 -6.18 -12.19
CA ASP A 220 21.38 -6.89 -11.06
C ASP A 220 19.85 -6.94 -11.17
N HIS A 221 19.21 -5.86 -11.66
CA HIS A 221 17.77 -5.80 -11.86
C HIS A 221 17.28 -6.73 -12.97
N LEU A 222 17.99 -6.76 -14.10
CA LEU A 222 17.66 -7.64 -15.22
C LEU A 222 17.99 -9.10 -14.88
N ALA A 223 19.08 -9.37 -14.17
CA ALA A 223 19.44 -10.72 -13.71
C ALA A 223 18.39 -11.27 -12.75
N TRP A 224 17.88 -10.44 -11.83
CA TRP A 224 16.81 -10.84 -10.90
C TRP A 224 15.45 -11.00 -11.59
N VAL A 225 15.10 -10.17 -12.58
CA VAL A 225 13.88 -10.40 -13.39
C VAL A 225 14.02 -11.64 -14.28
N ARG A 226 15.24 -11.98 -14.72
CA ARG A 226 15.55 -13.17 -15.53
C ARG A 226 15.60 -14.47 -14.72
N SER A 227 15.75 -14.41 -13.39
CA SER A 227 15.71 -15.58 -12.51
C SER A 227 14.31 -15.91 -11.95
N LEU A 228 13.29 -15.13 -12.36
CA LEU A 228 11.86 -15.43 -12.16
C LEU A 228 11.38 -16.51 -13.14
#